data_AF-A0A7Y4TUI4-F1
#
_entry.id   AF-A0A7Y4TUI4-F1
#
_cell.length_a   1.000
_cell.length_b   1.000
_cell.length_c   1.000
_cell.angle_alpha   90.00
_cell.angle_beta   90.00
_cell.angle_gamma   90.00
#
_symmetry.space_group_name_H-M   'P 1'
#
loop_
_entity.id
_entity.type
_entity.pdbx_description
1 polymer ?
#
loop_
_entity_poly.entity_id
_entity_poly.type
_entity_poly.pdbx_seq_one_letter_code
_entity_poly.pdbx_strand_id
1 'polypeptide(L)'
;MQRKNQVLLSFLKIRAVVNGKQIYPLLNSKPVVIPVTENNPRLVVTDGFHITKPLKLVYKDMPVYCFKVTCTINDLQLYIGSGVLAALYLSGMFTGIIVLKVFSFLPLIYLLAFYYLNRKDFLRLVPVIN
;
A
#
# COMPACT_ATOMS: atom_id res chain seq x y z
N MET A 1 1.72 3.21 15.42
CA MET A 1 1.71 2.86 13.98
C MET A 1 0.30 3.03 13.42
N GLN A 2 0.12 3.68 12.28
CA GLN A 2 -1.21 4.00 11.74
C GLN A 2 -1.27 3.73 10.23
N ARG A 3 -2.45 3.37 9.72
CA ARG A 3 -2.71 3.27 8.27
C ARG A 3 -3.11 4.63 7.71
N LYS A 4 -2.60 4.99 6.53
CA LYS A 4 -3.15 6.12 5.77
C LYS A 4 -4.53 5.74 5.24
N ASN A 5 -5.45 6.71 5.22
CA ASN A 5 -6.72 6.54 4.54
C ASN A 5 -6.47 6.57 3.02
N GLN A 6 -6.43 5.38 2.41
CA GLN A 6 -6.30 5.18 0.97
C GLN A 6 -7.29 4.09 0.57
N VAL A 7 -7.94 4.27 -0.58
CA VAL A 7 -8.98 3.36 -1.07
C VAL A 7 -8.42 1.95 -1.21
N LEU A 8 -7.29 1.80 -1.90
CA LEU A 8 -6.68 0.49 -2.13
C LEU A 8 -6.23 -0.18 -0.83
N LEU A 9 -5.67 0.62 0.11
CA LEU A 9 -5.25 0.10 1.38
C LEU A 9 -6.45 -0.40 2.19
N SER A 10 -7.62 0.25 2.11
CA SER A 10 -8.80 -0.10 2.91
C SER A 10 -9.28 -1.54 2.71
N PHE A 11 -9.09 -2.12 1.52
CA PHE A 11 -9.46 -3.49 1.18
C PHE A 11 -8.46 -4.54 1.70
N LEU A 12 -7.24 -4.12 2.04
CA LEU A 12 -6.15 -5.02 2.41
C LEU A 12 -6.13 -5.29 3.92
N LYS A 13 -5.86 -6.54 4.30
CA LYS A 13 -5.70 -6.98 5.69
C LYS A 13 -4.26 -6.76 6.16
N ILE A 14 -3.91 -5.50 6.39
CA ILE A 14 -2.55 -5.11 6.79
C ILE A 14 -2.22 -5.56 8.22
N ARG A 15 -1.02 -6.11 8.40
CA ARG A 15 -0.43 -6.56 9.66
C ARG A 15 1.00 -6.05 9.77
N ALA A 16 1.41 -5.67 10.97
CA ALA A 16 2.80 -5.43 11.30
C ALA A 16 3.39 -6.69 11.94
N VAL A 17 4.57 -7.10 11.51
CA VAL A 17 5.32 -8.22 12.06
C VAL A 17 6.60 -7.71 12.68
N VAL A 18 6.82 -8.03 13.94
CA VAL A 18 8.01 -7.65 14.72
C VAL A 18 8.84 -8.89 15.00
N ASN A 19 10.14 -8.81 14.68
CA ASN A 19 11.13 -9.89 14.87
C ASN A 19 10.70 -11.24 14.27
N GLY A 20 9.82 -11.23 13.27
CA GLY A 20 9.31 -12.44 12.62
C GLY A 20 8.39 -13.31 13.48
N LYS A 21 8.05 -12.90 14.71
CA LYS A 21 7.27 -13.71 15.66
C LYS A 21 5.96 -13.04 16.07
N GLN A 22 5.99 -11.75 16.35
CA GLN A 22 4.82 -11.03 16.87
C GLN A 22 4.06 -10.37 15.73
N ILE A 23 2.75 -10.63 15.63
CA ILE A 23 1.90 -10.12 14.55
C ILE A 23 0.83 -9.21 15.16
N TYR A 24 0.75 -7.98 14.67
CA TYR A 24 -0.20 -6.97 15.12
C TYR A 24 -1.09 -6.55 13.93
N PRO A 25 -2.41 -6.78 13.98
CA PRO A 25 -3.32 -6.31 12.95
C PRO A 25 -3.40 -4.78 12.97
N LEU A 26 -3.24 -4.14 11.82
CA LEU A 26 -3.38 -2.69 11.70
C LEU A 26 -4.80 -2.38 11.21
N LEU A 27 -5.68 -1.93 12.11
CA LEU A 27 -7.05 -1.54 11.76
C LEU A 27 -7.08 -0.15 11.11
N ASN A 28 -8.07 0.11 10.24
CA ASN A 28 -8.18 1.37 9.49
C ASN A 28 -8.38 2.61 10.37
N SER A 29 -9.02 2.45 11.53
CA SER A 29 -9.55 3.58 12.31
C SER A 29 -8.71 3.96 13.53
N LYS A 30 -7.73 3.14 13.95
CA LYS A 30 -7.00 3.37 15.20
C LYS A 30 -5.50 3.13 15.04
N PRO A 31 -4.64 4.01 15.59
CA PRO A 31 -3.23 3.72 15.70
C PRO A 31 -3.02 2.52 16.63
N VAL A 32 -2.09 1.65 16.26
CA VAL A 32 -1.66 0.49 17.07
C VAL A 32 -0.32 0.84 17.73
N VAL A 33 -0.26 0.66 19.05
CA VAL A 33 0.96 0.77 19.84
C VAL A 33 1.53 -0.63 19.99
N ILE A 34 2.81 -0.78 19.65
CA ILE A 34 3.52 -2.05 19.69
C ILE A 34 4.63 -1.90 20.73
N PRO A 35 4.51 -2.54 21.92
CA PRO A 35 5.59 -2.53 22.88
C PRO A 35 6.73 -3.39 22.36
N VAL A 36 7.96 -2.86 22.43
CA VAL A 36 9.17 -3.58 22.06
C VAL A 36 10.11 -3.59 23.26
N THR A 37 10.55 -4.77 23.66
CA THR A 37 11.48 -4.99 24.77
C THR A 37 12.93 -5.21 24.31
N GLU A 38 13.12 -5.69 23.09
CA GLU A 38 14.43 -6.00 22.52
C GLU A 38 15.06 -4.80 21.82
N ASN A 39 16.37 -4.61 22.02
CA ASN A 39 17.12 -3.62 21.25
C ASN A 39 17.28 -4.11 19.79
N ASN A 40 17.17 -3.20 18.82
CA ASN A 40 17.24 -3.48 17.40
C ASN A 40 16.10 -4.33 16.79
N PRO A 41 14.81 -4.00 17.01
CA PRO A 41 13.74 -4.79 16.43
C PRO A 41 13.71 -4.65 14.90
N ARG A 42 13.33 -5.74 14.24
CA ARG A 42 13.05 -5.81 12.81
C ARG A 42 11.55 -5.71 12.59
N LEU A 43 11.13 -4.64 11.93
CA LEU A 43 9.74 -4.38 11.59
C LEU A 43 9.50 -4.67 10.11
N VAL A 44 8.43 -5.41 9.83
CA VAL A 44 7.92 -5.68 8.49
C VAL A 44 6.42 -5.41 8.47
N VAL A 45 5.90 -4.91 7.36
CA VAL A 45 4.44 -4.79 7.14
C VAL A 45 4.04 -5.70 6.00
N THR A 46 2.90 -6.37 6.16
CA THR A 46 2.40 -7.31 5.17
C THR A 46 0.88 -7.36 5.15
N ASP A 47 0.30 -7.68 3.99
CA ASP A 47 -1.10 -8.05 3.83
C ASP A 47 -1.30 -9.57 3.62
N GLY A 48 -0.21 -10.35 3.66
CA GLY A 48 -0.15 -11.77 3.31
C GLY A 48 0.44 -12.06 1.93
N PHE A 49 0.45 -11.09 1.02
CA PHE A 49 1.01 -11.23 -0.33
C PHE A 49 2.18 -10.26 -0.57
N HIS A 50 1.99 -8.99 -0.21
CA HIS A 50 3.02 -7.96 -0.16
C HIS A 50 3.74 -8.01 1.17
N ILE A 51 5.07 -7.94 1.13
CA ILE A 51 5.92 -7.97 2.33
C ILE A 51 6.97 -6.88 2.16
N THR A 52 6.95 -5.86 3.00
CA THR A 52 7.92 -4.77 2.93
C THR A 52 9.34 -5.26 3.24
N LYS A 53 10.35 -4.51 2.80
CA LYS A 53 11.72 -4.73 3.24
C LYS A 53 11.80 -4.58 4.78
N PRO A 54 12.58 -5.44 5.48
CA PRO A 54 12.73 -5.33 6.93
C PRO A 54 13.38 -4.01 7.32
N LEU A 55 12.72 -3.26 8.20
CA LEU A 55 13.25 -2.04 8.78
C LEU A 55 13.81 -2.36 10.17
N LYS A 56 15.11 -2.13 10.37
CA LYS A 56 15.77 -2.28 11.67
C LYS A 56 15.73 -0.94 12.41
N LEU A 57 15.07 -0.88 13.56
CA LEU A 57 15.01 0.33 14.39
C LEU A 57 16.14 0.33 15.41
N VAL A 58 16.63 1.49 15.84
CA VAL A 58 17.70 1.60 16.84
C VAL A 58 17.22 2.48 17.99
N TYR A 59 16.77 1.88 19.09
CA TYR A 59 16.14 2.59 20.21
C TYR A 59 17.10 3.37 21.11
N LYS A 60 18.40 3.40 20.77
CA LYS A 60 19.42 4.12 21.55
C LYS A 60 19.14 5.62 21.62
N ASP A 61 18.49 6.17 20.59
CA ASP A 61 18.34 7.62 20.42
C ASP A 61 16.89 8.13 20.56
N MET A 62 15.88 7.25 20.42
CA MET A 62 14.46 7.63 20.56
C MET A 62 13.64 6.53 21.25
N PRO A 63 12.84 6.87 22.28
CA PRO A 63 12.02 5.89 23.00
C PRO A 63 10.79 5.44 22.19
N VAL A 64 10.35 6.22 21.20
CA VAL A 64 9.13 5.96 20.42
C VAL A 64 9.37 6.27 18.94
N TYR A 65 8.95 5.36 18.07
CA TYR A 65 8.90 5.58 16.63
C TYR A 65 7.46 5.57 16.10
N CYS A 66 7.09 6.63 15.39
CA CYS A 66 5.79 6.75 14.75
C CYS A 66 5.90 6.41 13.26
N PHE A 67 5.15 5.39 12.82
CA PHE A 67 5.10 5.00 11.41
C PHE A 67 3.68 5.10 10.86
N LYS A 68 3.58 5.58 9.63
CA LYS A 68 2.40 5.53 8.78
C LYS A 68 2.61 4.50 7.68
N VAL A 69 1.66 3.57 7.56
CA VAL A 69 1.63 2.60 6.47
C VAL A 69 0.87 3.20 5.30
N THR A 70 1.51 3.21 4.13
CA THR A 70 0.91 3.67 2.87
C THR A 70 1.06 2.62 1.78
N CYS A 71 0.25 2.78 0.73
CA CYS A 71 0.43 2.09 -0.54
C CYS A 71 1.10 3.03 -1.55
N THR A 72 1.94 2.48 -2.42
CA THR A 72 2.61 3.20 -3.52
C THR A 72 1.61 3.77 -4.52
N ILE A 73 0.55 3.03 -4.85
CA ILE A 73 -0.55 3.55 -5.68
C ILE A 73 -1.38 4.49 -4.83
N ASN A 74 -1.45 5.75 -5.24
CA ASN A 74 -2.25 6.79 -4.59
C ASN A 74 -3.66 6.86 -5.18
N ASP A 75 -4.63 7.38 -4.41
CA ASP A 75 -6.03 7.49 -4.84
C ASP A 75 -6.16 8.34 -6.10
N LEU A 76 -5.35 9.40 -6.26
CA LEU A 76 -5.32 10.21 -7.48
C LEU A 76 -4.98 9.40 -8.73
N GLN A 77 -4.00 8.50 -8.66
CA GLN A 77 -3.64 7.64 -9.78
C GLN A 77 -4.78 6.67 -10.12
N LEU A 78 -5.47 6.18 -9.10
CA LEU A 78 -6.63 5.30 -9.27
C LEU A 78 -7.79 6.04 -9.97
N TYR A 79 -8.07 7.28 -9.56
CA TYR A 79 -9.10 8.11 -10.17
C TYR A 79 -8.77 8.49 -11.61
N ILE A 80 -7.54 8.94 -11.89
CA ILE A 80 -7.10 9.26 -13.24
C ILE A 80 -7.16 8.01 -14.14
N GLY A 81 -6.65 6.87 -13.67
CA GLY A 81 -6.70 5.62 -14.42
C GLY A 81 -8.12 5.17 -14.73
N SER A 82 -9.04 5.31 -13.76
CA SER A 82 -10.46 5.00 -13.94
C SER A 82 -11.14 5.97 -14.91
N GLY A 83 -10.81 7.26 -14.84
CA GLY A 83 -11.33 8.27 -15.75
C GLY A 83 -10.87 8.06 -17.20
N VAL A 84 -9.59 7.77 -17.41
CA VAL A 84 -9.04 7.44 -18.74
C VAL A 84 -9.69 6.19 -19.32
N LEU A 85 -9.86 5.15 -18.49
CA LEU A 85 -10.56 3.92 -18.90
C LEU A 85 -11.99 4.23 -19.33
N ALA A 86 -12.76 4.96 -18.51
CA ALA A 86 -14.14 5.31 -18.83
C ALA A 86 -14.24 6.15 -20.10
N ALA A 87 -13.41 7.17 -20.25
CA ALA A 87 -13.42 8.06 -21.41
C ALA A 87 -13.11 7.30 -22.71
N LEU A 88 -12.05 6.49 -22.74
CA LEU A 88 -11.69 5.70 -23.92
C LEU A 88 -12.71 4.62 -24.25
N TYR A 89 -13.24 3.94 -23.24
CA TYR A 89 -14.24 2.88 -23.43
C TYR A 89 -15.55 3.45 -23.99
N LEU A 90 -16.05 4.55 -23.41
CA LEU A 90 -17.25 5.24 -23.90
C LEU A 90 -17.03 5.81 -25.30
N SER A 91 -15.89 6.45 -25.57
CA SER A 91 -15.54 6.94 -26.90
C SER A 91 -15.51 5.81 -27.93
N GLY A 92 -14.88 4.67 -27.62
CA GLY A 92 -14.90 3.48 -28.48
C GLY A 92 -16.30 2.88 -28.66
N MET A 93 -17.18 3.02 -27.66
CA MET A 93 -18.57 2.61 -27.77
C MET A 93 -19.36 3.49 -28.74
N PHE A 94 -19.25 4.81 -28.62
CA PHE A 94 -19.95 5.76 -29.49
C PHE A 94 -19.42 5.78 -30.94
N THR A 95 -18.11 5.66 -31.12
CA THR A 95 -17.48 5.67 -32.46
C THR A 95 -17.50 4.32 -33.16
N GLY A 96 -17.81 3.23 -32.44
CA GLY A 96 -17.71 1.87 -32.95
C GLY A 96 -16.28 1.33 -33.08
N ILE A 97 -15.26 2.11 -32.71
CA ILE A 97 -13.84 1.72 -32.84
C ILE A 97 -13.48 0.74 -31.72
N ILE A 98 -13.33 -0.54 -32.08
CA ILE A 98 -12.97 -1.63 -31.16
C ILE A 98 -11.61 -1.39 -30.50
N VAL A 99 -10.65 -0.82 -31.24
CA VAL A 99 -9.29 -0.55 -30.76
C VAL A 99 -9.29 0.34 -29.52
N LEU A 100 -10.15 1.36 -29.45
CA LEU A 100 -10.28 2.23 -28.28
C LEU A 100 -10.80 1.47 -27.05
N LYS A 101 -11.72 0.52 -27.25
CA LYS A 101 -12.24 -0.34 -26.17
C LYS A 101 -11.18 -1.29 -25.63
N VAL A 102 -10.28 -1.79 -26.47
CA VAL A 102 -9.18 -2.66 -26.02
C VAL A 102 -8.15 -1.84 -25.24
N PHE A 103 -7.74 -0.69 -25.79
CA PHE A 103 -6.74 0.16 -25.15
C PHE A 103 -7.25 0.85 -23.88
N SER A 104 -8.56 1.00 -23.69
CA SER A 104 -9.11 1.53 -22.44
C SER A 104 -8.75 0.69 -21.22
N PHE A 105 -8.41 -0.59 -21.39
CA PHE A 105 -7.98 -1.47 -20.29
C PHE A 105 -6.49 -1.32 -19.93
N LEU A 106 -5.69 -0.58 -20.70
CA LEU A 106 -4.26 -0.40 -20.40
C LEU A 106 -4.00 0.14 -18.98
N PRO A 107 -4.71 1.16 -18.47
CA PRO A 107 -4.51 1.63 -17.09
C PRO A 107 -4.76 0.53 -16.06
N LEU A 108 -5.78 -0.32 -16.28
CA LEU A 108 -6.11 -1.44 -15.40
C LEU A 108 -5.02 -2.51 -15.42
N ILE A 109 -4.57 -2.91 -16.62
CA ILE A 109 -3.50 -3.90 -16.80
C ILE A 109 -2.21 -3.39 -16.15
N TYR A 110 -1.87 -2.11 -16.33
CA TYR A 110 -0.70 -1.50 -15.71
C TYR A 110 -0.77 -1.55 -14.17
N LEU A 111 -1.92 -1.19 -13.58
CA LEU A 111 -2.11 -1.25 -12.13
C LEU A 111 -2.01 -2.68 -11.59
N LEU A 112 -2.59 -3.66 -12.29
CA LEU A 112 -2.49 -5.08 -11.96
C LEU A 112 -1.04 -5.56 -12.04
N ALA A 113 -0.34 -5.26 -13.14
CA ALA A 113 1.06 -5.63 -13.30
C ALA A 113 1.90 -5.02 -12.17
N PHE A 114 1.67 -3.75 -11.84
CA PHE A 114 2.35 -3.09 -10.73
C PHE A 114 2.10 -3.79 -9.39
N TYR A 115 0.83 -4.11 -9.09
CA TYR A 115 0.41 -4.82 -7.88
C TYR A 115 1.10 -6.19 -7.76
N TYR A 116 1.06 -7.01 -8.82
CA TYR A 116 1.58 -8.38 -8.76
C TYR A 116 3.11 -8.49 -8.82
N LEU A 117 3.76 -7.58 -9.54
CA LEU A 117 5.21 -7.61 -9.74
C LEU A 117 5.97 -6.93 -8.59
N ASN A 118 5.47 -5.81 -8.05
CA ASN A 118 6.20 -5.01 -7.06
C ASN A 118 5.87 -5.40 -5.61
N ARG A 119 6.00 -6.70 -5.29
CA ARG A 119 5.58 -7.26 -3.99
C ARG A 119 6.19 -6.58 -2.76
N LYS A 120 7.44 -6.12 -2.87
CA LYS A 120 8.21 -5.57 -1.74
C LYS A 120 8.04 -4.07 -1.55
N ASP A 121 7.72 -3.35 -2.62
CA ASP A 121 7.70 -1.90 -2.65
C ASP A 121 6.27 -1.35 -2.76
N PHE A 122 5.27 -2.22 -2.88
CA PHE A 122 3.86 -1.85 -2.91
C PHE A 122 3.38 -1.22 -1.59
N LEU A 123 3.65 -1.88 -0.46
CA LEU A 123 3.44 -1.32 0.87
C LEU A 123 4.67 -0.51 1.28
N ARG A 124 4.45 0.63 1.95
CA ARG A 124 5.53 1.49 2.43
C ARG A 124 5.32 1.85 3.89
N LEU A 125 6.44 1.85 4.62
CA LEU A 125 6.56 2.36 5.96
C LEU A 125 7.14 3.77 5.87
N VAL A 126 6.33 4.77 6.19
CA VAL A 126 6.76 6.18 6.19
C VAL A 126 6.89 6.63 7.65
N PRO A 127 8.06 7.11 8.10
CA PRO A 127 8.19 7.69 9.42
C PRO A 127 7.35 8.97 9.51
N VAL A 128 6.60 9.13 10.60
CA VAL A 128 5.92 10.37 10.94
C VAL A 128 6.85 11.12 11.88
N ILE A 129 7.52 12.12 11.34
CA ILE A 129 8.29 13.06 12.14
C ILE A 129 7.26 13.97 12.81
N ASN A 130 7.28 14.01 14.15
CA ASN A 130 6.58 15.04 14.91
C ASN A 130 7.38 16.34 14.88
#